data_AF-A0A9E0P182-F1
#
_entry.id   AF-A0A9E0P182-F1
#
_cell.length_a   1.000
_cell.length_b   1.000
_cell.length_c   1.000
_cell.angle_alpha   90.00
_cell.angle_beta   90.00
_cell.angle_gamma   90.00
#
_symmetry.space_group_name_H-M   'P 1'
#
loop_
_entity.id
_entity.type
_entity.pdbx_description
1 polymer ?
#
loop_
_entity_poly.entity_id
_entity_poly.type
_entity_poly.pdbx_seq_one_letter_code
_entity_poly.pdbx_strand_id
1 'polypeptide(L)'
;MIDKNLCPQPLDGKAVLLIEQAIYSSPTRKIILTVNNSTYQISLEGNWFKFSELNKKNNVKKSFIFKTLSEIYNNFIHNTNWAIPVETT
;
A
#
# COMPACT_ATOMS: atom_id res chain seq x y z
N MET A 1 -15.62 28.81 5.55
CA MET A 1 -15.09 28.33 4.25
C MET A 1 -14.62 26.91 4.47
N ILE A 2 -15.21 25.94 3.78
CA ILE A 2 -14.83 24.52 3.91
C ILE A 2 -13.60 24.31 3.04
N ASP A 3 -12.48 23.91 3.64
CA ASP A 3 -11.22 23.61 2.98
C ASP A 3 -11.41 22.57 1.88
N LYS A 4 -11.37 23.02 0.62
CA LYS A 4 -11.59 22.20 -0.59
C LYS A 4 -10.37 21.37 -1.00
N ASN A 5 -9.35 21.22 -0.15
CA ASN A 5 -8.08 20.57 -0.52
C ASN A 5 -7.72 19.35 0.34
N LEU A 6 -8.72 18.58 0.77
CA LEU A 6 -8.49 17.25 1.34
C LEU A 6 -8.73 16.14 0.30
N CYS A 7 -8.25 16.33 -0.94
CA CYS A 7 -7.96 15.17 -1.77
C CYS A 7 -6.65 14.61 -1.21
N PRO A 8 -6.63 13.41 -0.57
CA PRO A 8 -5.37 12.81 -0.17
C PRO A 8 -4.51 12.75 -1.42
N GLN A 9 -3.42 13.53 -1.44
CA GLN A 9 -2.52 13.50 -2.57
C GLN A 9 -2.10 12.03 -2.75
N PRO A 10 -2.15 11.51 -3.98
CA PRO A 10 -1.73 10.13 -4.21
C PRO A 10 -0.32 9.96 -3.64
N LEU A 11 -0.05 8.83 -3.00
CA LEU A 11 1.28 8.44 -2.49
C LEU A 11 2.33 8.55 -3.62
N ASP A 12 2.93 9.71 -3.85
CA ASP A 12 3.92 9.92 -4.91
C ASP A 12 5.07 8.90 -4.80
N GLY A 13 5.85 8.66 -5.87
CA GLY A 13 7.00 7.75 -5.86
C GLY A 13 7.96 7.99 -4.69
N LYS A 14 8.08 9.23 -4.19
CA LYS A 14 8.82 9.53 -2.95
C LYS A 14 8.22 8.85 -1.70
N ALA A 15 6.90 8.83 -1.58
CA ALA A 15 6.23 8.17 -0.46
C ALA A 15 6.38 6.64 -0.53
N VAL A 16 6.40 6.06 -1.73
CA VAL A 16 6.72 4.64 -1.93
C VAL A 16 8.13 4.33 -1.44
N LEU A 17 9.11 5.16 -1.79
CA LEU A 17 10.49 5.02 -1.30
C LEU A 17 10.58 5.12 0.23
N LEU A 18 9.82 6.02 0.85
CA LEU A 18 9.76 6.13 2.32
C LEU A 18 9.15 4.89 2.97
N ILE A 19 8.09 4.34 2.39
CA ILE A 19 7.48 3.09 2.84
C ILE A 19 8.47 1.93 2.73
N GLU A 20 9.17 1.86 1.60
CA GLU A 20 10.19 0.86 1.35
C GLU A 20 11.32 0.95 2.39
N GLN A 21 11.89 2.15 2.58
CA GLN A 21 12.91 2.39 3.59
C GLN A 21 12.43 2.07 5.00
N ALA A 22 11.18 2.40 5.35
CA ALA A 22 10.61 2.10 6.66
C ALA A 22 10.45 0.58 6.89
N ILE A 23 10.02 -0.17 5.87
CA ILE A 23 9.93 -1.64 5.93
C ILE A 23 11.33 -2.25 6.08
N TYR A 24 12.31 -1.75 5.31
CA TYR A 24 13.66 -2.26 5.38
C TYR A 24 14.42 -1.83 6.65
N SER A 25 14.00 -0.75 7.29
CA SER A 25 14.56 -0.31 8.58
C SER A 25 13.86 -0.97 9.77
N SER A 26 12.65 -1.53 9.56
CA SER A 26 11.90 -2.22 10.61
C SER A 26 12.54 -3.58 10.93
N PRO A 27 12.89 -3.88 12.19
CA PRO A 27 13.47 -5.16 12.57
C PRO A 27 12.51 -6.34 12.33
N THR A 28 11.21 -6.07 12.32
CA THR A 28 10.19 -7.09 12.02
C THR A 28 9.81 -7.14 10.55
N ARG A 29 10.34 -6.24 9.71
CA ARG A 29 9.93 -6.03 8.31
C ARG A 29 8.43 -5.75 8.16
N LYS A 30 7.83 -5.12 9.18
CA LYS A 30 6.42 -4.72 9.18
C LYS A 30 6.30 -3.25 9.54
N ILE A 31 5.33 -2.57 8.91
CA ILE A 31 4.93 -1.21 9.24
C ILE A 31 3.40 -1.12 9.25
N ILE A 32 2.89 -0.11 9.97
CA ILE A 32 1.47 0.24 9.98
C ILE A 32 1.31 1.57 9.26
N LEU A 33 0.33 1.64 8.36
CA LEU A 33 -0.03 2.85 7.62
C LEU A 33 -1.51 3.15 7.84
N THR A 34 -1.84 4.42 8.01
CA THR A 34 -3.23 4.88 8.07
C THR A 34 -3.55 5.65 6.79
N VAL A 35 -4.49 5.15 5.99
CA VAL A 35 -4.90 5.74 4.72
C VAL A 35 -6.43 5.82 4.72
N ASN A 36 -7.00 7.02 4.48
CA ASN A 36 -8.46 7.24 4.40
C ASN A 36 -9.23 6.66 5.60
N ASN A 37 -8.80 6.99 6.83
CA ASN A 37 -9.35 6.49 8.09
C ASN A 37 -9.36 4.96 8.27
N SER A 38 -8.62 4.24 7.42
CA SER A 38 -8.43 2.79 7.52
C SER A 38 -6.97 2.50 7.86
N THR A 39 -6.75 1.52 8.72
CA THR A 39 -5.42 1.10 9.14
C THR A 39 -5.00 -0.13 8.35
N TYR A 40 -3.78 -0.10 7.84
CA TYR A 40 -3.20 -1.16 7.03
C TYR A 40 -1.86 -1.57 7.61
N GLN A 41 -1.58 -2.87 7.57
CA GLN A 41 -0.27 -3.41 7.85
C GLN A 41 0.38 -3.82 6.52
N ILE A 42 1.60 -3.35 6.31
CA ILE A 42 2.47 -3.83 5.24
C ILE A 42 3.57 -4.66 5.86
N SER A 43 3.79 -5.86 5.34
CA SER A 43 4.85 -6.76 5.78
C SER A 43 5.52 -7.46 4.60
N LEU A 44 6.80 -7.77 4.72
CA LEU A 44 7.47 -8.66 3.77
C LEU A 44 7.20 -10.13 4.10
N GLU A 45 6.78 -10.88 3.09
CA GLU A 45 6.63 -12.34 3.12
C GLU A 45 7.54 -12.93 2.01
N GLY A 46 8.78 -13.24 2.39
CA GLY A 46 9.83 -13.56 1.40
C GLY A 46 10.16 -12.35 0.52
N ASN A 47 10.03 -12.51 -0.80
CA ASN A 47 10.22 -11.45 -1.80
C ASN A 47 8.93 -10.67 -2.12
N TRP A 48 7.84 -10.94 -1.40
CA TRP A 48 6.53 -10.36 -1.68
C TRP A 48 6.10 -9.39 -0.58
N PHE A 49 5.39 -8.34 -0.96
CA PHE A 49 4.76 -7.42 -0.02
C PHE A 49 3.34 -7.87 0.27
N LYS A 50 3.08 -8.21 1.52
CA LYS A 50 1.74 -8.51 2.03
C LYS A 50 1.11 -7.25 2.59
N PHE A 51 -0.05 -6.91 2.05
CA PHE A 51 -0.84 -5.76 2.44
C PHE A 51 -2.11 -6.25 3.15
N SER A 52 -2.33 -5.83 4.40
CA SER A 52 -3.45 -6.30 5.23
C SER A 52 -4.24 -5.12 5.79
N GLU A 53 -5.51 -4.99 5.42
CA GLU A 53 -6.45 -4.07 6.08
C GLU A 53 -6.76 -4.59 7.48
N LEU A 54 -6.57 -3.73 8.48
CA LEU A 54 -6.84 -4.04 9.88
C LEU A 54 -8.18 -3.43 10.30
N ASN A 55 -8.92 -4.17 11.12
CA ASN A 55 -10.09 -3.62 11.81
C ASN A 55 -9.68 -2.85 13.08
N LYS A 56 -10.65 -2.24 13.77
CA LYS A 56 -10.41 -1.49 15.03
C LYS A 56 -9.77 -2.32 16.16
N LYS A 57 -9.85 -3.65 16.10
CA LYS A 57 -9.21 -4.59 17.04
C LYS A 57 -7.86 -5.11 16.53
N ASN A 58 -7.29 -4.48 15.49
CA ASN A 58 -6.06 -4.89 14.80
C ASN A 58 -6.07 -6.31 14.21
N ASN A 59 -7.25 -6.89 13.97
CA ASN A 59 -7.35 -8.15 13.23
C ASN A 59 -7.39 -7.88 11.73
N VAL A 60 -6.79 -8.78 10.96
CA VAL A 60 -6.81 -8.72 9.50
C VAL A 60 -8.24 -8.92 9.00
N LYS A 61 -8.78 -7.90 8.33
CA LYS A 61 -10.10 -7.91 7.68
C LYS A 61 -9.99 -8.39 6.24
N LYS A 62 -8.97 -7.93 5.52
CA LYS A 62 -8.68 -8.32 4.13
C LYS A 62 -7.17 -8.29 3.91
N SER A 63 -6.64 -9.23 3.16
CA SER A 63 -5.23 -9.27 2.83
C SER A 63 -5.01 -9.60 1.36
N PHE A 64 -3.92 -9.06 0.83
CA PHE A 64 -3.48 -9.24 -0.54
C PHE A 64 -1.96 -9.35 -0.58
N ILE A 65 -1.45 -10.11 -1.54
CA ILE A 65 -0.02 -10.26 -1.78
C ILE A 65 0.30 -9.59 -3.11
N PHE A 66 1.33 -8.76 -3.08
CA PHE A 66 1.81 -8.02 -4.23
C PHE A 66 3.31 -8.26 -4.40
N LYS A 67 3.76 -8.25 -5.65
CA LYS A 67 5.17 -8.35 -6.02
C LYS A 67 5.93 -7.11 -5.60
N THR A 68 5.32 -5.93 -5.73
CA THR A 68 5.97 -4.65 -5.43
C THR A 68 5.06 -3.68 -4.68
N LEU A 69 5.66 -2.72 -3.98
CA LEU A 69 4.93 -1.60 -3.38
C LEU A 69 4.24 -0.73 -4.43
N SER A 70 4.80 -0.66 -5.65
CA SER A 70 4.18 0.03 -6.79
C SER A 70 2.84 -0.60 -7.18
N GLU A 71 2.70 -1.92 -7.10
CA GLU A 71 1.41 -2.59 -7.34
C GLU A 71 0.38 -2.26 -6.24
N ILE A 72 0.81 -2.22 -4.97
CA ILE A 72 -0.04 -1.77 -3.85
C ILE A 72 -0.51 -0.33 -4.12
N TYR A 73 0.43 0.55 -4.47
CA TYR A 73 0.16 1.95 -4.80
C TYR A 73 -0.83 2.09 -5.95
N ASN A 74 -0.57 1.41 -7.07
CA ASN A 74 -1.43 1.47 -8.25
C ASN A 74 -2.86 1.02 -7.92
N ASN A 75 -3.00 -0.03 -7.12
CA ASN A 75 -4.31 -0.51 -6.69
C ASN A 75 -5.04 0.51 -5.79
N PHE A 76 -4.30 1.21 -4.92
CA PHE A 76 -4.85 2.26 -4.05
C PHE A 76 -5.29 3.52 -4.79
N ILE A 77 -4.50 3.99 -5.74
CA ILE A 77 -4.74 5.27 -6.43
C ILE A 77 -5.66 5.10 -7.61
N HIS A 78 -5.46 4.05 -8.40
CA HIS A 78 -6.15 3.91 -9.66
C HIS A 78 -7.38 3.01 -9.56
N ASN A 79 -7.53 2.19 -8.50
CA ASN A 79 -8.64 1.25 -8.29
C ASN A 79 -9.03 0.49 -9.57
N THR A 80 -8.05 0.22 -10.44
CA THR A 80 -8.25 -0.39 -11.75
C THR A 80 -7.14 -1.39 -11.97
N ASN A 81 -7.55 -2.58 -12.42
CA ASN A 81 -6.68 -3.57 -13.05
C ASN A 81 -5.91 -2.89 -14.19
N TRP A 82 -4.73 -2.34 -13.90
CA TRP A 82 -3.78 -2.02 -14.96
C TRP A 82 -3.19 -3.35 -15.38
N ALA A 83 -3.91 -4.03 -16.28
CA ALA A 83 -3.38 -5.11 -17.07
C ALA A 83 -2.12 -4.57 -17.76
N ILE A 84 -0.98 -5.18 -17.48
CA ILE A 84 0.17 -5.05 -18.35
C ILE A 84 -0.28 -5.71 -19.66
N PRO A 85 -0.38 -4.98 -20.78
CA PRO A 85 -0.64 -5.64 -22.05
C PRO A 85 0.55 -6.57 -22.29
N VAL A 86 0.27 -7.87 -22.29
CA VAL A 86 1.18 -8.85 -22.86
C VAL A 86 1.19 -8.54 -24.35
N GLU A 87 2.34 -8.12 -24.88
CA GLU A 87 2.57 -8.10 -26.32
C GLU A 87 2.30 -9.52 -26.83
N THR A 88 1.16 -9.68 -27.48
CA THR A 88 0.87 -10.88 -28.26
C THR A 88 1.51 -10.66 -29.62
N THR A 89 2.42 -11.58 -29.91
CA THR A 89 3.32 -11.77 -31.06
C THR A 89 2.87 -11.17 -32.39
#